data_AF-A0A060CLV3-F1
#
_entry.id   AF-A0A060CLV3-F1
#
_cell.length_a   1.000
_cell.length_b   1.000
_cell.length_c   1.000
_cell.angle_alpha   90.00
_cell.angle_beta   90.00
_cell.angle_gamma   90.00
#
_symmetry.space_group_name_H-M   'P 1'
#
loop_
_entity.id
_entity.type
_entity.pdbx_description
1 polymer ?
#
loop_
_entity_poly.entity_id
_entity_poly.type
_entity_poly.pdbx_seq_one_letter_code
_entity_poly.pdbx_strand_id
1 'polypeptide(L)'
;MPHAAYSVVCSRREPNVRSSSKRRENADGGESFQIGGRTGRVVVKATTTSALLTGVNWYLKHVVDADVSWNGDQLDLPGRLPAPEAPVRRRSEVTHRFALNDTNDGYTGPYWDWKQWQRELDVLALHGVNEVLVYAGQEAVYYETFRAFGYADAELRQW
;
A
#
# COMPACT_ATOMS: atom_id res chain seq x y z
N MET A 1 -4.38 13.04 -28.40
CA MET A 1 -3.27 12.10 -28.12
C MET A 1 -3.88 10.72 -27.90
N PRO A 2 -3.43 9.65 -28.57
CA PRO A 2 -4.16 8.39 -28.53
C PRO A 2 -3.97 7.70 -27.17
N HIS A 3 -5.09 7.41 -26.51
CA HIS A 3 -5.21 6.50 -25.38
C HIS A 3 -4.68 5.11 -25.78
N ALA A 4 -3.42 4.81 -25.48
CA ALA A 4 -2.99 3.42 -25.36
C ALA A 4 -3.52 2.91 -24.02
N ALA A 5 -4.44 1.94 -24.07
CA ALA A 5 -4.98 1.30 -22.88
C ALA A 5 -3.88 0.43 -22.23
N TYR A 6 -3.13 1.01 -21.30
CA TYR A 6 -2.20 0.27 -20.45
C TYR A 6 -3.01 -0.52 -19.43
N SER A 7 -3.19 -1.83 -19.66
CA SER A 7 -3.86 -2.69 -18.68
C SER A 7 -2.83 -3.57 -17.97
N VAL A 8 -2.43 -3.17 -16.75
CA VAL A 8 -1.95 -4.13 -15.77
C VAL A 8 -3.19 -4.85 -15.25
N VAL A 9 -3.33 -6.13 -15.59
CA VAL A 9 -4.48 -6.91 -15.12
C VAL A 9 -4.15 -7.44 -13.74
N CYS A 10 -4.70 -6.75 -12.73
CA CYS A 10 -4.66 -7.17 -11.34
C CYS A 10 -5.78 -8.19 -11.08
N SER A 11 -5.44 -9.39 -10.66
CA SER A 11 -6.43 -10.42 -10.29
C SER A 11 -6.08 -11.07 -8.97
N ARG A 12 -7.09 -11.19 -8.09
CA ARG A 12 -7.02 -11.94 -6.83
C ARG A 12 -7.51 -13.40 -6.93
N ARG A 13 -7.81 -13.95 -8.10
CA ARG A 13 -8.47 -15.28 -8.18
C ARG A 13 -7.53 -16.43 -8.56
N GLU A 14 -7.45 -17.41 -7.67
CA GLU A 14 -7.25 -18.82 -8.01
C GLU A 14 -8.52 -19.39 -8.70
N PRO A 15 -8.40 -20.41 -9.57
CA PRO A 15 -9.54 -21.00 -10.24
C PRO A 15 -10.31 -21.93 -9.28
N ASN A 16 -11.60 -21.61 -9.09
CA ASN A 16 -12.68 -22.54 -8.73
C ASN A 16 -12.78 -23.03 -7.27
N VAL A 17 -13.36 -22.23 -6.37
CA VAL A 17 -14.08 -22.72 -5.17
C VAL A 17 -15.27 -21.79 -4.86
N ARG A 18 -16.47 -22.35 -4.65
CA ARG A 18 -17.69 -21.66 -4.19
C ARG A 18 -17.40 -20.85 -2.92
N SER A 19 -17.71 -19.56 -2.93
CA SER A 19 -17.44 -18.64 -1.84
C SER A 19 -18.39 -18.87 -0.64
N SER A 20 -17.92 -19.58 0.38
CA SER A 20 -18.15 -19.16 1.76
C SER A 20 -17.02 -18.21 2.12
N SER A 21 -17.35 -17.00 2.54
CA SER A 21 -16.39 -15.97 2.94
C SER A 21 -15.72 -16.36 4.26
N LYS A 22 -14.73 -17.25 4.20
CA LYS A 22 -13.69 -17.36 5.23
C LYS A 22 -12.45 -16.68 4.67
N ARG A 23 -12.11 -15.51 5.24
CA ARG A 23 -10.75 -14.96 5.17
C ARG A 23 -9.84 -16.05 5.74
N ARG A 24 -9.19 -16.81 4.86
CA ARG A 24 -8.10 -17.69 5.27
C ARG A 24 -6.95 -16.76 5.60
N GLU A 25 -6.77 -16.48 6.88
CA GLU A 25 -5.46 -16.09 7.37
C GLU A 25 -4.51 -17.21 6.96
N ASN A 26 -3.49 -16.86 6.18
CA ASN A 26 -2.46 -17.81 5.76
C ASN A 26 -1.70 -18.25 7.02
N ALA A 27 -2.12 -19.38 7.60
CA ALA A 27 -1.57 -19.93 8.83
C ALA A 27 -0.11 -20.43 8.73
N ASP A 28 0.60 -20.20 7.62
CA ASP A 28 2.03 -20.54 7.46
C ASP A 28 2.73 -19.80 6.29
N GLY A 29 2.12 -18.73 5.78
CA GLY A 29 2.37 -18.26 4.42
C GLY A 29 2.62 -16.76 4.30
N GLY A 30 3.85 -16.28 4.55
CA GLY A 30 4.26 -14.91 4.22
C GLY A 30 3.76 -14.46 2.83
N GLU A 31 3.35 -13.19 2.74
CA GLU A 31 2.73 -12.63 1.54
C GLU A 31 3.58 -12.85 0.29
N SER A 32 2.96 -13.12 -0.86
CA SER A 32 3.70 -13.36 -2.11
C SER A 32 3.01 -12.76 -3.33
N PHE A 33 3.80 -12.50 -4.36
CA PHE A 33 3.34 -12.07 -5.67
C PHE A 33 4.05 -12.80 -6.80
N GLN A 34 3.40 -12.82 -7.97
CA GLN A 34 3.89 -13.43 -9.20
C GLN A 34 3.61 -12.49 -10.36
N ILE A 35 4.60 -12.30 -11.23
CA ILE A 35 4.52 -11.44 -12.42
C ILE A 35 4.81 -12.29 -13.65
N GLY A 36 4.00 -12.11 -14.68
CA GLY A 36 4.20 -12.73 -15.97
C GLY A 36 3.31 -12.11 -17.04
N GLY A 37 3.09 -12.83 -18.13
CA GLY A 37 2.29 -12.38 -19.25
C GLY A 37 3.15 -12.11 -20.49
N ARG A 38 2.70 -11.17 -21.32
CA ARG A 38 3.36 -10.82 -22.58
C ARG A 38 3.40 -9.31 -22.75
N THR A 39 4.24 -8.80 -23.65
CA THR A 39 4.38 -7.36 -23.89
C THR A 39 3.01 -6.73 -24.18
N GLY A 40 2.71 -5.63 -23.48
CA GLY A 40 1.41 -4.94 -23.51
C GLY A 40 0.29 -5.62 -22.72
N ARG A 41 0.55 -6.77 -22.07
CA ARG A 41 -0.42 -7.49 -21.22
C ARG A 41 0.27 -8.23 -20.09
N VAL A 42 0.83 -7.46 -19.16
CA VAL A 42 1.45 -7.97 -17.94
C VAL A 42 0.37 -8.28 -16.90
N VAL A 43 0.55 -9.39 -16.19
CA VAL A 43 -0.35 -9.87 -15.16
C VAL A 43 0.42 -9.99 -13.85
N VAL A 44 -0.11 -9.35 -12.81
CA VAL A 44 0.36 -9.49 -11.44
C VAL A 44 -0.70 -10.23 -10.63
N LYS A 45 -0.30 -11.31 -9.97
CA LYS A 45 -1.12 -12.08 -9.03
C LYS A 45 -0.46 -12.03 -7.67
N ALA A 46 -1.26 -11.92 -6.61
CA ALA A 46 -0.72 -11.89 -5.25
C ALA A 46 -1.71 -12.40 -4.22
N THR A 47 -1.20 -12.73 -3.04
CA THR A 47 -2.00 -13.26 -1.92
C THR A 47 -2.86 -12.20 -1.23
N THR A 48 -2.43 -10.94 -1.25
CA THR A 48 -3.12 -9.81 -0.59
C THR A 48 -3.04 -8.55 -1.45
N THR A 49 -3.76 -7.49 -1.05
CA THR A 49 -3.66 -6.18 -1.70
C THR A 49 -2.26 -5.57 -1.59
N SER A 50 -1.65 -5.63 -0.39
CA SER A 50 -0.31 -5.08 -0.16
C SER A 50 0.72 -5.78 -1.06
N ALA A 51 0.69 -7.11 -1.08
CA ALA A 51 1.55 -7.91 -1.97
C ALA A 51 1.31 -7.64 -3.46
N LEU A 52 0.07 -7.36 -3.86
CA LEU A 52 -0.27 -7.01 -5.24
C LEU A 52 0.36 -5.67 -5.64
N LEU A 53 0.21 -4.64 -4.81
CA LEU A 53 0.79 -3.32 -5.05
C LEU A 53 2.32 -3.36 -5.02
N THR A 54 2.89 -4.14 -4.09
CA THR A 54 4.34 -4.42 -4.05
C THR A 54 4.81 -5.08 -5.34
N GLY A 55 4.06 -6.06 -5.86
CA GLY A 55 4.40 -6.73 -7.11
C GLY A 55 4.32 -5.81 -8.33
N VAL A 56 3.36 -4.87 -8.35
CA VAL A 56 3.29 -3.82 -9.37
C VAL A 56 4.50 -2.89 -9.26
N ASN A 57 4.82 -2.40 -8.07
CA ASN A 57 5.97 -1.52 -7.85
C ASN A 57 7.29 -2.20 -8.23
N TRP A 58 7.46 -3.48 -7.87
CA TRP A 58 8.61 -4.29 -8.24
C TRP A 58 8.74 -4.39 -9.77
N TYR A 59 7.63 -4.65 -10.47
CA TYR A 59 7.62 -4.71 -11.93
C TYR A 59 8.03 -3.39 -12.58
N LEU A 60 7.48 -2.27 -12.10
CA LEU A 60 7.83 -0.93 -12.58
C LEU A 60 9.33 -0.68 -12.40
N LYS A 61 9.86 -0.95 -11.20
CA LYS A 61 11.26 -0.70 -10.85
C LYS A 61 12.25 -1.57 -11.62
N HIS A 62 11.97 -2.86 -11.76
CA HIS A 62 12.97 -3.82 -12.26
C HIS A 62 12.80 -4.21 -13.73
N VAL A 63 11.65 -3.92 -14.35
CA VAL A 63 11.38 -4.28 -15.75
C VAL A 63 11.08 -3.06 -16.62
N VAL A 64 10.46 -2.02 -16.07
CA VAL A 64 10.07 -0.82 -16.81
C VAL A 64 11.05 0.35 -16.62
N ASP A 65 11.91 0.28 -15.61
CA ASP A 65 12.81 1.36 -15.19
C ASP A 65 12.06 2.63 -14.74
N ALA A 66 10.97 2.42 -13.98
CA ALA A 66 10.13 3.45 -13.40
C ALA A 66 10.10 3.34 -11.87
N ASP A 67 10.00 4.45 -11.15
CA ASP A 67 10.10 4.49 -9.68
C ASP A 67 9.06 5.44 -9.07
N VAL A 68 8.50 5.04 -7.93
CA VAL A 68 7.60 5.85 -7.11
C VAL A 68 8.16 5.88 -5.69
N SER A 69 8.48 7.07 -5.22
CA SER A 69 9.13 7.27 -3.91
C SER A 69 8.52 8.44 -3.14
N TRP A 70 8.92 8.58 -1.87
CA TRP A 70 8.58 9.74 -1.05
C TRP A 70 9.07 11.08 -1.65
N ASN A 71 10.17 11.05 -2.40
CA ASN A 71 10.84 12.26 -2.90
C ASN A 71 10.50 12.60 -4.36
N GLY A 72 9.67 11.78 -5.00
CA GLY A 72 9.27 12.00 -6.40
C GLY A 72 9.02 10.71 -7.16
N ASP A 73 8.55 10.90 -8.38
CA ASP A 73 8.16 9.86 -9.32
C ASP A 73 8.93 9.98 -10.63
N GLN A 74 9.38 8.85 -11.15
CA GLN A 74 9.74 8.67 -12.55
C GLN A 74 8.74 7.68 -13.13
N LEU A 75 7.84 8.17 -13.97
CA LEU A 75 6.79 7.37 -14.61
C LEU A 75 6.76 7.62 -16.13
N ASP A 76 7.93 7.73 -16.76
CA ASP A 76 8.05 7.80 -18.22
C ASP A 76 7.91 6.40 -18.82
N LEU A 77 6.66 5.92 -18.88
CA LEU A 77 6.36 4.56 -19.28
C LEU A 77 6.41 4.41 -20.81
N PRO A 78 6.96 3.30 -21.33
CA PRO A 78 6.96 3.03 -22.76
C PRO A 78 5.53 2.80 -23.26
N GLY A 79 5.29 3.13 -24.54
CA GLY A 79 4.00 2.95 -25.22
C GLY A 79 3.44 1.51 -25.16
N ARG A 80 4.28 0.51 -24.88
CA ARG A 80 3.88 -0.84 -24.50
C ARG A 80 4.74 -1.33 -23.34
N LEU A 81 4.08 -1.77 -22.28
CA LEU A 81 4.73 -2.34 -21.11
C LEU A 81 5.49 -3.63 -21.47
N PRO A 82 6.81 -3.73 -21.22
CA PRO A 82 7.61 -4.90 -21.54
C PRO A 82 7.21 -6.12 -20.70
N ALA A 83 7.23 -7.32 -21.28
CA ALA A 83 7.13 -8.54 -20.46
C ALA A 83 8.43 -8.76 -19.68
N PRO A 84 8.37 -9.35 -18.47
CA PRO A 84 9.58 -9.86 -17.83
C PRO A 84 10.17 -11.00 -18.69
N GLU A 85 11.50 -11.13 -18.70
CA GLU A 85 12.21 -12.17 -19.47
C GLU A 85 11.77 -13.60 -19.07
N ALA A 86 11.47 -13.79 -17.78
CA ALA A 86 10.91 -15.02 -17.23
C ALA A 86 9.86 -14.70 -16.15
N PRO A 87 8.93 -15.62 -15.84
CA PRO A 87 7.98 -15.43 -14.74
C PRO A 87 8.69 -15.15 -13.41
N VAL A 88 8.31 -14.06 -12.75
CA VAL A 88 8.88 -13.65 -11.46
C VAL A 88 7.98 -14.14 -10.33
N ARG A 89 8.58 -14.66 -9.26
CA ARG A 89 7.89 -15.01 -8.01
C ARG A 89 8.71 -14.46 -6.84
N ARG A 90 8.02 -13.79 -5.92
CA ARG A 90 8.61 -13.24 -4.70
C ARG A 90 7.69 -13.49 -3.51
N ARG A 91 8.29 -13.66 -2.34
CA ARG A 91 7.62 -13.87 -1.06
C ARG A 91 8.28 -12.97 -0.02
N SER A 92 7.48 -12.42 0.88
CA SER A 92 7.94 -11.72 2.07
C SER A 92 8.42 -12.74 3.10
N GLU A 93 9.60 -12.51 3.67
CA GLU A 93 10.14 -13.29 4.78
C GLU A 93 9.45 -12.96 6.11
N VAL A 94 8.73 -11.83 6.17
CA VAL A 94 8.07 -11.32 7.37
C VAL A 94 6.58 -11.12 7.15
N THR A 95 5.80 -11.37 8.20
CA THR A 95 4.36 -11.14 8.22
C THR A 95 4.03 -9.65 8.25
N HIS A 96 4.74 -8.91 9.11
CA HIS A 96 4.48 -7.51 9.43
C HIS A 96 5.58 -6.63 8.83
N ARG A 97 5.18 -5.64 8.03
CA ARG A 97 6.03 -4.56 7.50
C ARG A 97 5.41 -3.26 7.98
N PHE A 98 5.95 -2.81 9.11
CA PHE A 98 5.47 -1.68 9.86
C PHE A 98 6.11 -0.37 9.38
N ALA A 99 5.36 0.73 9.45
CA ALA A 99 5.84 2.06 9.15
C ALA A 99 5.35 3.11 10.14
N LEU A 100 6.09 4.23 10.11
CA LEU A 100 5.92 5.43 10.93
C LEU A 100 6.33 5.24 12.40
N ASN A 101 6.56 6.37 13.07
CA ASN A 101 6.89 6.43 14.49
C ASN A 101 6.03 7.49 15.17
N ASP A 102 6.09 7.55 16.50
CA ASP A 102 5.38 8.49 17.36
C ASP A 102 5.67 9.96 17.07
N THR A 103 6.81 10.25 16.46
CA THR A 103 7.23 11.61 16.13
C THR A 103 6.92 12.02 14.68
N ASN A 104 6.46 11.09 13.84
CA ASN A 104 6.25 11.34 12.41
C ASN A 104 5.25 12.47 12.16
N ASP A 105 4.15 12.43 12.90
CA ASP A 105 3.09 13.43 12.78
C ASP A 105 3.56 14.80 13.32
N GLY A 106 4.62 14.86 14.12
CA GLY A 106 5.21 16.13 14.58
C GLY A 106 6.26 16.72 13.64
N TYR A 107 7.13 15.89 13.07
CA TYR A 107 8.28 16.36 12.27
C TYR A 107 8.07 16.33 10.76
N THR A 108 7.29 15.37 10.25
CA THR A 108 7.13 15.13 8.81
C THR A 108 5.78 15.64 8.33
N GLY A 109 4.70 15.26 9.01
CA GLY A 109 3.33 15.50 8.57
C GLY A 109 2.42 16.34 9.47
N PRO A 110 2.90 17.34 10.25
CA PRO A 110 2.06 18.02 11.27
C PRO A 110 0.85 18.75 10.71
N TYR A 111 0.90 19.13 9.44
CA TYR A 111 -0.17 19.87 8.78
C TYR A 111 -0.60 19.21 7.47
N TRP A 112 -0.37 17.90 7.34
CA TRP A 112 -0.79 17.20 6.13
C TRP A 112 -2.30 17.25 5.95
N ASP A 113 -2.71 17.66 4.75
CA ASP A 113 -4.06 17.45 4.27
C ASP A 113 -4.27 16.01 3.80
N TRP A 114 -5.50 15.68 3.41
CA TRP A 114 -5.82 14.34 2.92
C TRP A 114 -5.02 13.95 1.67
N LYS A 115 -4.68 14.88 0.78
CA LYS A 115 -3.96 14.57 -0.45
C LYS A 115 -2.54 14.10 -0.14
N GLN A 116 -1.88 14.74 0.84
CA GLN A 116 -0.56 14.33 1.32
C GLN A 116 -0.62 12.97 2.03
N TRP A 117 -1.61 12.75 2.90
CA TRP A 117 -1.83 11.44 3.54
C TRP A 117 -2.12 10.33 2.53
N GLN A 118 -2.97 10.59 1.53
CA GLN A 118 -3.26 9.62 0.49
C GLN A 118 -1.98 9.24 -0.26
N ARG A 119 -1.15 10.24 -0.60
CA ARG A 119 0.14 9.99 -1.26
C ARG A 119 1.06 9.13 -0.39
N GLU A 120 1.16 9.43 0.91
CA GLU A 120 1.96 8.64 1.84
C GLU A 120 1.48 7.18 1.89
N LEU A 121 0.17 6.96 2.02
CA LEU A 121 -0.43 5.62 2.03
C LEU A 121 -0.20 4.86 0.72
N ASP A 122 -0.29 5.54 -0.43
CA ASP A 122 -0.02 4.95 -1.74
C ASP A 122 1.44 4.50 -1.85
N VAL A 123 2.39 5.34 -1.43
CA VAL A 123 3.82 5.00 -1.42
C VAL A 123 4.09 3.85 -0.44
N LEU A 124 3.61 3.93 0.80
CA LEU A 124 3.75 2.85 1.78
C LEU A 124 3.24 1.50 1.22
N ALA A 125 2.07 1.50 0.58
CA ALA A 125 1.48 0.30 0.00
C ALA A 125 2.28 -0.26 -1.19
N LEU A 126 2.84 0.60 -2.06
CA LEU A 126 3.73 0.21 -3.15
C LEU A 126 5.05 -0.38 -2.63
N HIS A 127 5.51 0.05 -1.47
CA HIS A 127 6.70 -0.47 -0.79
C HIS A 127 6.39 -1.67 0.13
N GLY A 128 5.15 -2.15 0.13
CA GLY A 128 4.74 -3.39 0.78
C GLY A 128 4.52 -3.29 2.28
N VAL A 129 4.40 -2.07 2.80
CA VAL A 129 3.92 -1.83 4.16
C VAL A 129 2.49 -2.35 4.27
N ASN A 130 2.22 -3.03 5.38
CA ASN A 130 0.90 -3.58 5.69
C ASN A 130 0.42 -3.23 7.11
N GLU A 131 1.25 -2.52 7.87
CA GLU A 131 0.92 -1.98 9.19
C GLU A 131 1.46 -0.56 9.31
N VAL A 132 0.62 0.38 9.72
CA VAL A 132 0.97 1.81 9.79
C VAL A 132 0.48 2.34 11.13
N LEU A 133 1.36 3.00 11.87
CA LEU A 133 1.00 3.72 13.09
C LEU A 133 0.39 5.08 12.72
N VAL A 134 -0.79 5.38 13.26
CA VAL A 134 -1.53 6.62 12.95
C VAL A 134 -2.07 7.20 14.25
N TYR A 135 -1.72 8.46 14.54
CA TYR A 135 -2.25 9.21 15.70
C TYR A 135 -3.37 10.16 15.32
N ALA A 136 -3.51 10.51 14.04
CA ALA A 136 -4.49 11.48 13.57
C ALA A 136 -5.90 11.22 14.14
N GLY A 137 -6.38 12.16 14.95
CA GLY A 137 -7.71 12.11 15.59
C GLY A 137 -7.75 11.47 16.97
N GLN A 138 -6.62 11.00 17.51
CA GLN A 138 -6.53 10.43 18.86
C GLN A 138 -6.91 11.45 19.94
N GLU A 139 -6.65 12.73 19.72
CA GLU A 139 -7.02 13.83 20.62
C GLU A 139 -8.53 13.91 20.81
N ALA A 140 -9.33 13.59 19.78
CA ALA A 140 -10.79 13.57 19.90
C ALA A 140 -11.25 12.44 20.83
N VAL A 141 -10.59 11.28 20.78
CA VAL A 141 -10.88 10.16 21.69
C VAL A 141 -10.52 10.55 23.14
N TYR A 142 -9.39 11.20 23.34
CA TYR A 142 -9.00 11.70 24.67
C TYR A 142 -9.93 12.79 25.18
N TYR A 143 -10.35 13.70 24.32
CA TYR A 143 -11.32 14.74 24.64
C TYR A 143 -12.63 14.15 25.17
N GLU A 144 -13.22 13.20 24.43
CA GLU A 144 -14.46 12.54 24.85
C GLU A 144 -14.26 11.71 26.13
N THR A 145 -13.11 11.05 26.25
CA THR A 145 -12.78 10.27 27.44
C THR A 145 -12.72 11.18 28.67
N PHE A 146 -11.95 12.26 28.65
CA PHE A 146 -11.82 13.13 29.82
C PHE A 146 -13.13 13.87 30.13
N ARG A 147 -13.92 14.25 29.12
CA ARG A 147 -15.29 14.76 29.32
C ARG A 147 -16.16 13.78 30.11
N ALA A 148 -16.05 12.47 29.85
CA ALA A 148 -16.78 11.45 30.61
C ALA A 148 -16.32 11.34 32.08
N PHE A 149 -15.12 11.82 32.40
CA PHE A 149 -14.59 11.91 33.78
C PHE A 149 -14.80 13.29 34.42
N GLY A 150 -15.55 14.19 33.79
CA GLY A 150 -15.99 15.47 34.38
C GLY A 150 -15.07 16.67 34.12
N TYR A 151 -14.05 16.53 33.26
CA TYR A 151 -13.20 17.66 32.87
C TYR A 151 -13.98 18.66 32.00
N ALA A 152 -13.77 19.95 32.21
CA ALA A 152 -14.34 21.02 31.41
C ALA A 152 -13.50 21.28 30.15
N ASP A 153 -14.14 21.80 29.09
CA ASP A 153 -13.47 22.08 27.81
C ASP A 153 -12.26 23.01 27.95
N ALA A 154 -12.30 23.94 28.91
CA ALA A 154 -11.21 24.87 29.18
C ALA A 154 -9.98 24.16 29.77
N GLU A 155 -10.19 23.14 30.61
CA GLU A 155 -9.10 22.33 31.19
C GLU A 155 -8.45 21.48 30.10
N LEU A 156 -9.26 20.90 29.19
CA LEU A 156 -8.77 20.06 28.11
C LEU A 156 -7.98 20.81 27.04
N ARG A 157 -8.30 22.09 26.79
CA ARG A 157 -7.53 22.93 25.86
C ARG A 157 -6.19 23.41 26.45
N GLN A 158 -6.00 23.28 27.76
CA GLN A 158 -4.78 23.67 28.46
C GLN A 158 -3.86 22.49 28.77
N TRP A 159 -4.35 21.26 28.58
CA TRP A 159 -3.60 20.01 28.71
C TRP A 159 -2.73 19.78 27.48
#